data_AF-A0A1F6CKD2-F1
#
_entry.id   AF-A0A1F6CKD2-F1
#
_cell.length_a   1.000
_cell.length_b   1.000
_cell.length_c   1.000
_cell.angle_alpha   90.00
_cell.angle_beta   90.00
_cell.angle_gamma   90.00
#
_symmetry.space_group_name_H-M   'P 1'
#
loop_
_entity.id
_entity.type
_entity.pdbx_description
1 polymer ?
#
loop_
_entity_poly.entity_id
_entity_poly.type
_entity_poly.pdbx_seq_one_letter_code
_entity_poly.pdbx_strand_id
1 'polypeptide(L)'
;MSALLPFVHRGGRSGDSICLPVEPGLFEEFPKTVVWEGLTLLKKDEFHVTLLNITSLRNGAGISDETVMSFLDEFAKQHRFEPTAFLDDFRFVREGERASVVIRCRVSNLEELFREIRRKFNIDLPLQPAHVTLYTLQRNGGIHIPSEEVMESLPPVRIPELQKAAENISAH
;
A
#
# COMPACT_ATOMS: atom_id res chain seq x y z
N MET A 1 -20.81 -0.50 -20.79
CA MET A 1 -20.89 -1.08 -19.43
C MET A 1 -19.51 -0.91 -18.82
N SER A 2 -19.37 -0.03 -17.83
CA SER A 2 -18.10 0.20 -17.14
C SER A 2 -17.73 -1.10 -16.41
N ALA A 3 -16.64 -1.74 -16.83
CA ALA A 3 -16.05 -2.80 -16.02
C ALA A 3 -15.62 -2.12 -14.73
N LEU A 4 -16.35 -2.38 -13.63
CA LEU A 4 -15.95 -2.03 -12.29
C LEU A 4 -14.54 -2.59 -12.10
N LEU A 5 -13.55 -1.71 -12.21
CA LEU A 5 -12.18 -2.07 -11.91
C LEU A 5 -12.13 -2.54 -10.45
N PRO A 6 -11.28 -3.51 -10.09
CA PRO A 6 -11.25 -4.10 -8.76
C PRO A 6 -10.73 -3.15 -7.67
N PHE A 7 -10.59 -1.85 -7.96
CA PHE A 7 -10.01 -0.89 -7.04
C PHE A 7 -11.06 -0.27 -6.13
N VAL A 8 -10.61 0.05 -4.92
CA VAL A 8 -11.43 0.71 -3.91
C VAL A 8 -10.90 2.11 -3.68
N HIS A 9 -11.77 3.10 -3.81
CA HIS A 9 -11.49 4.46 -3.38
C HIS A 9 -11.55 4.54 -1.85
N ARG A 10 -10.48 5.04 -1.23
CA ARG A 10 -10.37 5.17 0.23
C ARG A 10 -9.97 6.58 0.62
N GLY A 11 -10.83 7.23 1.39
CA GLY A 11 -10.49 8.45 2.10
C GLY A 11 -9.71 8.13 3.38
N GLY A 12 -8.64 8.87 3.62
CA GLY A 12 -7.83 8.78 4.83
C GLY A 12 -7.30 10.14 5.28
N ARG A 13 -6.56 10.16 6.39
CA ARG A 13 -5.95 11.41 6.90
C ARG A 13 -4.97 12.04 5.91
N SER A 14 -4.32 11.23 5.10
CA SER A 14 -3.37 11.66 4.06
C SER A 14 -4.06 11.95 2.72
N GLY A 15 -5.39 12.06 2.72
CA GLY A 15 -6.21 12.27 1.53
C GLY A 15 -6.78 10.98 0.95
N ASP A 16 -7.31 11.12 -0.27
CA ASP A 16 -7.95 10.05 -1.01
C ASP A 16 -6.93 9.19 -1.77
N SER A 17 -7.19 7.88 -1.81
CA SER A 17 -6.31 6.89 -2.43
C SER A 17 -7.09 5.85 -3.21
N ILE A 18 -6.46 5.33 -4.26
CA ILE A 18 -6.91 4.14 -4.99
C ILE A 18 -6.13 2.94 -4.48
N CYS A 19 -6.87 1.94 -4.02
CA CYS A 19 -6.29 0.77 -3.39
C CYS A 19 -6.70 -0.51 -4.12
N LEU A 20 -5.78 -1.46 -4.19
CA LEU A 20 -6.01 -2.84 -4.60
C LEU A 20 -6.30 -3.68 -3.35
N PRO A 21 -7.52 -4.24 -3.18
CA PRO A 21 -7.80 -5.15 -2.09
C PRO A 21 -6.89 -6.37 -2.12
N VAL A 22 -6.51 -6.85 -0.94
CA VAL A 22 -5.73 -8.08 -0.78
C VAL A 22 -6.56 -9.08 0.02
N GLU A 23 -6.58 -10.33 -0.43
CA GLU A 23 -7.38 -11.38 0.18
C GLU A 23 -6.94 -11.63 1.63
N PRO A 24 -7.86 -11.52 2.62
CA PRO A 24 -7.50 -11.72 4.03
C PRO A 24 -6.95 -13.12 4.35
N GLY A 25 -7.33 -14.14 3.58
CA GLY A 25 -6.86 -15.52 3.74
C GLY A 25 -5.34 -15.66 3.58
N LEU A 26 -4.70 -14.78 2.80
CA LEU A 26 -3.23 -14.76 2.67
C LEU A 26 -2.54 -14.54 4.03
N PHE A 27 -3.17 -13.77 4.92
CA PHE A 27 -2.59 -13.44 6.23
C PHE A 27 -3.23 -14.23 7.38
N GLU A 28 -3.84 -15.38 7.11
CA GLU A 28 -4.50 -16.19 8.15
C GLU A 28 -3.49 -16.70 9.20
N GLU A 29 -2.38 -17.28 8.74
CA GLU A 29 -1.28 -17.81 9.57
C GLU A 29 -0.53 -16.75 10.38
N PHE A 30 -0.71 -15.47 10.05
CA PHE A 30 -0.08 -14.38 10.78
C PHE A 30 -0.70 -14.24 12.19
N PRO A 31 0.09 -14.02 13.25
CA PRO A 31 -0.43 -13.91 14.60
C PRO A 31 -1.42 -12.74 14.73
N LYS A 32 -2.42 -12.87 15.60
CA LYS A 32 -3.45 -11.84 15.81
C LYS A 32 -2.90 -10.55 16.42
N THR A 33 -1.82 -10.66 17.17
CA THR A 33 -1.11 -9.54 17.80
C THR A 33 0.39 -9.77 17.70
N VAL A 34 1.14 -8.68 17.70
CA VAL A 34 2.61 -8.70 17.80
C VAL A 34 3.09 -7.67 18.80
N VAL A 35 4.25 -7.92 19.41
CA VAL A 35 4.92 -6.95 20.27
C VAL A 35 6.16 -6.44 19.57
N TRP A 36 6.27 -5.13 19.39
CA TRP A 36 7.44 -4.47 18.82
C TRP A 36 7.73 -3.19 19.58
N GLU A 37 8.99 -2.97 19.98
CA GLU A 37 9.40 -1.79 20.77
C GLU A 37 8.51 -1.53 22.01
N GLY A 38 8.05 -2.59 22.67
CA GLY A 38 7.15 -2.51 23.83
C GLY A 38 5.69 -2.16 23.52
N LEU A 39 5.33 -1.98 22.25
CA LEU A 39 3.96 -1.74 21.80
C LEU A 39 3.28 -3.06 21.40
N THR A 40 2.05 -3.26 21.84
CA THR A 40 1.20 -4.35 21.36
C THR A 40 0.39 -3.86 20.16
N LEU A 41 0.68 -4.40 18.97
CA LEU A 41 0.00 -4.04 17.73
C LEU A 41 -1.00 -5.13 17.34
N LEU A 42 -2.15 -4.72 16.81
CA LEU A 42 -3.26 -5.60 16.44
C LEU A 42 -3.25 -5.86 14.93
N LYS A 43 -3.43 -7.13 14.52
CA LYS A 43 -3.61 -7.49 13.12
C LYS A 43 -4.88 -6.84 12.59
N LYS A 44 -4.82 -6.25 11.40
CA LYS A 44 -5.99 -5.71 10.71
C LYS A 44 -6.94 -6.84 10.29
N ASP A 45 -8.21 -6.48 10.09
CA ASP A 45 -9.24 -7.36 9.54
C ASP A 45 -9.42 -7.17 8.02
N GLU A 46 -8.79 -6.14 7.44
CA GLU A 46 -8.89 -5.82 6.03
C GLU A 46 -7.56 -5.26 5.48
N PHE A 47 -7.18 -5.75 4.30
CA PHE A 47 -5.87 -5.55 3.71
C PHE A 47 -5.99 -4.99 2.29
N HIS A 48 -5.06 -4.12 1.94
CA HIS A 48 -4.97 -3.51 0.63
C HIS A 48 -3.55 -3.02 0.37
N VAL A 49 -3.22 -2.87 -0.91
CA VAL A 49 -2.07 -2.10 -1.38
C VAL A 49 -2.58 -0.77 -1.91
N THR A 50 -2.01 0.34 -1.45
CA THR A 50 -2.26 1.64 -2.07
C THR A 50 -1.53 1.70 -3.42
N LEU A 51 -2.28 1.85 -4.51
CA LEU A 51 -1.71 2.02 -5.85
C LEU A 51 -1.35 3.48 -6.10
N LEU A 52 -2.19 4.40 -5.62
CA LEU A 52 -1.98 5.83 -5.83
C LEU A 52 -2.69 6.65 -4.76
N ASN A 53 -1.97 7.57 -4.12
CA ASN A 53 -2.58 8.71 -3.43
C ASN A 53 -3.06 9.76 -4.46
N ILE A 54 -4.38 9.87 -4.64
CA ILE A 54 -4.99 10.81 -5.60
C ILE A 54 -4.76 12.25 -5.18
N THR A 55 -4.79 12.53 -3.88
CA THR A 55 -4.60 13.90 -3.37
C THR A 55 -3.22 14.45 -3.72
N SER A 56 -2.15 13.64 -3.61
CA SER A 56 -0.80 14.01 -4.03
C SER A 56 -0.73 14.30 -5.53
N LEU A 57 -1.34 13.46 -6.36
CA LEU A 57 -1.39 13.68 -7.81
C LEU A 57 -2.16 14.94 -8.17
N ARG A 58 -3.36 15.11 -7.62
CA ARG A 58 -4.23 16.27 -7.84
C ARG A 58 -3.49 17.57 -7.53
N ASN A 59 -2.86 17.64 -6.36
CA ASN A 59 -2.16 18.83 -5.91
C ASN A 59 -0.88 19.07 -6.71
N GLY A 60 -0.14 18.02 -7.08
CA GLY A 60 1.09 18.13 -7.86
C GLY A 60 0.85 18.55 -9.32
N ALA A 61 -0.24 18.09 -9.93
CA ALA A 61 -0.57 18.36 -11.33
C ALA A 61 -1.57 19.50 -11.55
N GLY A 62 -2.28 19.96 -10.51
CA GLY A 62 -3.33 20.97 -10.64
C GLY A 62 -4.53 20.51 -11.46
N ILE A 63 -4.87 19.21 -11.41
CA ILE A 63 -5.96 18.59 -12.17
C ILE A 63 -7.16 18.26 -11.26
N SER A 64 -8.29 17.85 -11.84
CA SER A 64 -9.47 17.43 -11.07
C SER A 64 -9.43 15.93 -10.73
N ASP A 65 -10.23 15.51 -9.74
CA ASP A 65 -10.36 14.10 -9.37
C ASP A 65 -10.94 13.28 -10.54
N GLU A 66 -11.87 13.83 -11.32
CA GLU A 66 -12.41 13.17 -12.52
C GLU A 66 -11.32 12.90 -13.57
N THR A 67 -10.37 13.83 -13.71
CA THR A 67 -9.25 13.67 -14.64
C THR A 67 -8.34 12.52 -14.20
N VAL A 68 -8.06 12.43 -12.90
CA VAL A 68 -7.28 11.32 -12.31
C VAL A 68 -8.00 10.00 -12.52
N MET A 69 -9.28 9.93 -12.17
CA MET A 69 -10.09 8.72 -12.30
C MET A 69 -10.22 8.26 -13.75
N SER A 70 -10.47 9.18 -14.69
CA SER A 70 -10.54 8.84 -16.12
C SER A 70 -9.22 8.27 -16.64
N PHE A 71 -8.09 8.85 -16.22
CA PHE A 71 -6.77 8.33 -16.59
C PHE A 71 -6.53 6.93 -16.02
N LEU A 72 -6.81 6.71 -14.74
CA LEU A 72 -6.66 5.40 -14.10
C LEU A 72 -7.57 4.35 -14.75
N ASP A 73 -8.80 4.73 -15.09
CA ASP A 73 -9.76 3.85 -15.75
C ASP A 73 -9.27 3.42 -17.14
N GLU A 74 -8.69 4.34 -17.91
CA GLU A 74 -8.08 4.03 -19.21
C GLU A 74 -6.86 3.12 -19.08
N PHE A 75 -5.97 3.44 -18.14
CA PHE A 75 -4.76 2.67 -17.89
C PHE A 75 -5.09 1.23 -17.47
N ALA A 76 -6.03 1.06 -16.54
CA ALA A 76 -6.39 -0.25 -16.00
C ALA A 76 -7.15 -1.16 -16.97
N LYS A 77 -7.72 -0.61 -18.07
CA LYS A 77 -8.28 -1.42 -19.16
C LYS A 77 -7.20 -2.14 -19.98
N GLN A 78 -5.98 -1.60 -19.98
CA GLN A 78 -4.85 -2.13 -20.74
C GLN A 78 -3.86 -2.86 -19.83
N HIS A 79 -3.84 -2.53 -18.54
CA HIS A 79 -2.88 -3.03 -17.56
C HIS A 79 -3.60 -3.58 -16.33
N ARG A 80 -3.48 -4.89 -16.10
CA ARG A 80 -4.01 -5.55 -14.89
C ARG A 80 -3.06 -5.32 -13.71
N PHE A 81 -3.58 -4.98 -12.54
CA PHE A 81 -2.79 -4.85 -11.31
C PHE A 81 -3.06 -6.03 -10.38
N GLU A 82 -2.01 -6.67 -9.93
CA GLU A 82 -2.06 -7.81 -9.01
C GLU A 82 -0.82 -7.79 -8.11
N PRO A 83 -0.94 -8.18 -6.83
CA PRO A 83 0.24 -8.51 -6.03
C PRO A 83 0.94 -9.71 -6.69
N THR A 84 2.22 -9.57 -7.01
CA THR A 84 3.02 -10.63 -7.66
C THR A 84 4.03 -11.27 -6.72
N ALA A 85 4.27 -10.67 -5.56
CA ALA A 85 5.13 -11.22 -4.52
C ALA A 85 4.91 -10.45 -3.21
N PHE A 86 4.97 -11.16 -2.08
CA PHE A 86 5.23 -10.56 -0.77
C PHE A 86 6.70 -10.78 -0.43
N LEU A 87 7.36 -9.76 0.10
CA LEU A 87 8.77 -9.83 0.44
C LEU A 87 8.90 -10.01 1.95
N ASP A 88 9.88 -10.79 2.42
CA ASP A 88 10.29 -10.85 3.83
C ASP A 88 11.01 -9.54 4.24
N ASP A 89 10.30 -8.43 4.06
CA ASP A 89 10.71 -7.07 4.37
C ASP A 89 9.57 -6.39 5.13
N PHE A 90 9.62 -6.56 6.45
CA PHE A 90 8.71 -5.91 7.37
C PHE A 90 9.29 -4.61 7.88
N ARG A 91 8.50 -3.53 7.85
CA ARG A 91 8.93 -2.20 8.28
C ARG A 91 7.99 -1.66 9.36
N PHE A 92 8.57 -0.99 10.34
CA PHE A 92 7.84 -0.30 11.39
C PHE A 92 7.72 1.18 11.03
N VAL A 93 6.50 1.72 11.09
CA VAL A 93 6.25 3.14 10.87
C VAL A 93 5.50 3.71 12.08
N ARG A 94 5.93 4.89 12.52
CA ARG A 94 5.34 5.61 13.66
C ARG A 94 5.14 7.08 13.30
N GLU A 95 3.96 7.61 13.62
CA GLU A 95 3.62 9.01 13.41
C GLU A 95 2.82 9.50 14.63
N GLY A 96 3.49 10.28 15.49
CA GLY A 96 2.93 10.68 16.78
C GLY A 96 2.55 9.49 17.65
N GLU A 97 1.27 9.39 18.00
CA GLU A 97 0.71 8.30 18.80
C GLU A 97 0.33 7.06 17.98
N ARG A 98 0.48 7.09 16.66
CA ARG A 98 0.11 5.97 15.78
C ARG A 98 1.34 5.15 15.44
N ALA A 99 1.15 3.84 15.34
CA ALA A 99 2.20 2.93 14.90
C ALA A 99 1.62 1.81 14.04
N SER A 100 2.42 1.32 13.09
CA SER A 100 2.03 0.23 12.20
C SER A 100 3.22 -0.63 11.80
N VAL A 101 2.95 -1.90 11.51
CA VAL A 101 3.88 -2.80 10.81
C VAL A 101 3.33 -3.06 9.43
N VAL A 102 4.17 -2.85 8.43
CA VAL A 102 3.87 -3.12 7.02
C VAL A 102 4.74 -4.26 6.51
N ILE A 103 4.27 -4.96 5.48
CA ILE A 103 5.06 -5.88 4.66
C ILE A 103 5.18 -5.31 3.26
N ARG A 104 6.40 -5.30 2.70
CA ARG A 104 6.60 -4.88 1.30
C ARG A 104 6.08 -5.96 0.35
N CYS A 105 5.51 -5.53 -0.76
CA CYS A 105 5.08 -6.43 -1.83
C CYS A 105 5.48 -5.86 -3.19
N ARG A 106 5.33 -6.67 -4.24
CA ARG A 106 5.41 -6.23 -5.63
C ARG A 106 4.01 -6.24 -6.23
N VAL A 107 3.72 -5.24 -7.05
CA VAL A 107 2.46 -5.15 -7.78
C VAL A 107 2.76 -4.95 -9.26
N SER A 108 2.13 -5.75 -10.11
CA SER A 108 2.27 -5.64 -11.56
C SER A 108 1.82 -4.25 -12.05
N ASN A 109 2.54 -3.71 -13.04
CA ASN A 109 2.24 -2.44 -13.71
C ASN A 109 2.25 -1.17 -12.82
N LEU A 110 2.70 -1.25 -11.56
CA LEU A 110 2.77 -0.07 -10.68
C LEU A 110 3.82 0.95 -11.15
N GLU A 111 5.04 0.50 -11.48
CA GLU A 111 6.08 1.40 -12.00
C GLU A 111 5.67 2.05 -13.33
N GLU A 112 5.01 1.27 -14.19
CA GLU A 112 4.45 1.72 -15.45
C GLU A 112 3.42 2.83 -15.24
N LEU A 113 2.49 2.63 -14.30
CA LEU A 113 1.49 3.62 -13.94
C LEU A 113 2.15 4.96 -13.56
N PHE A 114 3.14 4.93 -12.67
CA PHE A 114 3.83 6.15 -12.24
C PHE A 114 4.65 6.78 -13.38
N ARG A 115 5.23 5.98 -14.28
CA ARG A 115 5.89 6.50 -15.48
C ARG A 115 4.92 7.25 -16.38
N GLU A 116 3.74 6.67 -16.63
CA GLU A 116 2.70 7.28 -17.45
C GLU A 116 2.08 8.52 -16.81
N ILE A 117 1.91 8.53 -15.48
CA ILE A 117 1.48 9.72 -14.72
C ILE A 117 2.47 10.87 -14.92
N ARG A 118 3.76 10.62 -14.67
CA ARG A 118 4.82 11.64 -14.82
C ARG A 118 4.86 12.17 -16.26
N ARG A 119 4.76 11.27 -17.25
CA ARG A 119 4.73 11.63 -18.68
C ARG A 119 3.50 12.46 -19.05
N LYS A 120 2.31 12.06 -18.61
CA LYS A 120 1.04 12.68 -19.01
C LYS A 120 0.80 14.03 -18.34
N PHE A 121 1.16 14.16 -17.06
CA PHE A 121 0.88 15.36 -16.27
C PHE A 121 2.11 16.25 -16.09
N ASN A 122 3.29 15.84 -16.56
CA ASN A 122 4.55 16.57 -16.45
C ASN A 122 4.86 17.00 -15.00
N ILE A 123 4.74 16.03 -14.08
CA ILE A 123 5.02 16.21 -12.66
C ILE A 123 6.14 15.30 -12.21
N ASP A 124 6.83 15.70 -11.13
CA ASP A 124 7.76 14.84 -10.41
C ASP A 124 7.03 14.15 -9.23
N LEU A 125 6.29 13.10 -9.55
CA LEU A 125 5.65 12.26 -8.54
C LEU A 125 6.53 11.02 -8.27
N PRO A 126 7.08 10.87 -7.05
CA PRO A 126 7.89 9.71 -6.71
C PRO A 126 7.04 8.44 -6.73
N LEU A 127 7.68 7.30 -7.02
CA LEU A 127 7.04 6.00 -6.88
C LEU A 127 6.66 5.77 -5.42
N GLN A 128 5.40 5.43 -5.17
CA GLN A 128 4.94 5.02 -3.86
C GLN A 128 5.24 3.52 -3.68
N PRO A 129 5.95 3.14 -2.60
CA PRO A 129 6.39 1.77 -2.39
C PRO A 129 5.17 0.87 -2.17
N ALA A 130 5.08 -0.25 -2.89
CA ALA A 130 4.00 -1.19 -2.71
C ALA A 130 4.15 -1.93 -1.36
N HIS A 131 3.15 -1.81 -0.52
CA HIS A 131 3.13 -2.46 0.79
C HIS A 131 1.70 -2.70 1.27
N VAL A 132 1.57 -3.62 2.23
CA VAL A 132 0.33 -3.86 2.98
C VAL A 132 0.58 -3.52 4.44
N THR A 133 -0.29 -2.71 5.04
CA THR A 133 -0.31 -2.56 6.49
C THR A 133 -0.93 -3.80 7.11
N LEU A 134 -0.17 -4.52 7.95
CA LEU A 134 -0.63 -5.75 8.60
C LEU A 134 -1.10 -5.49 10.03
N TYR A 135 -0.33 -4.71 10.78
CA TYR A 135 -0.59 -4.45 12.19
C TYR A 135 -0.68 -2.96 12.48
N THR A 136 -1.53 -2.57 13.41
CA THR A 136 -1.74 -1.18 13.81
C THR A 136 -1.93 -1.08 15.32
N LEU A 137 -1.41 -0.02 15.94
CA LEU A 137 -1.61 0.23 17.37
C LEU A 137 -3.08 0.56 17.67
N GLN A 138 -3.65 1.50 16.92
CA GLN A 138 -5.10 1.74 16.88
C GLN A 138 -5.71 0.95 15.74
N ARG A 139 -6.85 0.30 15.99
CA ARG A 139 -7.53 -0.53 14.99
C ARG A 139 -7.67 0.20 13.65
N ASN A 140 -7.16 -0.44 12.60
CA ASN A 140 -7.26 -0.01 11.20
C ASN A 140 -6.64 1.36 10.87
N GLY A 141 -5.76 1.89 11.73
CA GLY A 141 -5.10 3.17 11.53
C GLY A 141 -3.76 3.10 10.79
N GLY A 142 -3.72 2.62 9.54
CA GLY A 142 -2.48 2.54 8.74
C GLY A 142 -1.87 3.90 8.36
N ILE A 143 -0.54 3.98 8.33
CA ILE A 143 0.21 5.23 8.05
C ILE A 143 0.67 5.24 6.59
N HIS A 144 0.51 6.38 5.91
CA HIS A 144 0.92 6.52 4.51
C HIS A 144 2.45 6.60 4.39
N ILE A 145 3.01 5.83 3.45
CA ILE A 145 4.43 5.84 3.10
C ILE A 145 4.56 6.42 1.69
N PRO A 146 5.03 7.66 1.53
CA PRO A 146 4.88 8.40 0.27
C PRO A 146 5.95 8.10 -0.79
N SER A 147 7.06 7.46 -0.43
CA SER A 147 8.16 7.16 -1.36
C SER A 147 9.01 5.97 -0.89
N GLU A 148 9.74 5.35 -1.83
CA GLU A 148 10.74 4.31 -1.53
C GLU A 148 11.82 4.82 -0.56
N GLU A 149 12.25 6.07 -0.69
CA GLU A 149 13.21 6.69 0.24
C GLU A 149 12.69 6.65 1.69
N VAL A 150 11.41 7.01 1.89
CA VAL A 150 10.80 6.92 3.22
C VAL A 150 10.75 5.46 3.67
N MET A 151 10.33 4.53 2.81
CA MET A 151 10.28 3.09 3.15
C MET A 151 11.63 2.55 3.61
N GLU A 152 12.71 2.91 2.92
CA GLU A 152 14.06 2.43 3.28
C GLU A 152 14.57 3.03 4.59
N SER A 153 14.14 4.24 4.94
CA SER A 153 14.47 4.85 6.22
C SER A 153 13.75 4.19 7.42
N LEU A 154 12.70 3.40 7.18
CA LEU A 154 11.93 2.79 8.26
C LEU A 154 12.68 1.63 8.94
N PRO A 155 12.61 1.53 10.28
CA PRO A 155 13.21 0.41 11.01
C PRO A 155 12.67 -0.95 10.54
N PRO A 156 13.55 -1.94 10.32
CA PRO A 156 13.12 -3.30 10.00
C PRO A 156 12.53 -3.99 11.22
N VAL A 157 11.46 -4.76 11.01
CA VAL A 157 10.80 -5.58 12.05
C VAL A 157 11.28 -7.02 11.93
N ARG A 158 11.83 -7.55 13.02
CA ARG A 158 12.39 -8.91 13.09
C ARG A 158 11.68 -9.69 14.20
N ILE A 159 10.58 -10.35 13.84
CA ILE A 159 9.73 -11.15 14.72
C ILE A 159 9.62 -12.54 14.08
N PRO A 160 10.25 -13.58 14.66
CA PRO A 160 10.38 -14.90 14.02
C PRO A 160 9.08 -15.49 13.49
N GLU A 161 7.96 -15.27 14.18
CA GLU A 161 6.64 -15.72 13.77
C GLU A 161 6.15 -15.04 12.49
N LEU A 162 6.51 -13.77 12.26
CA LEU A 162 6.21 -13.05 11.02
C LEU A 162 7.05 -13.56 9.85
N GLN A 163 8.36 -13.79 10.07
CA GLN A 163 9.23 -14.38 9.06
C GLN A 163 8.69 -15.73 8.60
N LYS A 164 8.37 -16.62 9.55
CA LYS A 164 7.82 -17.94 9.26
C LYS A 164 6.49 -17.86 8.50
N ALA A 165 5.61 -16.92 8.87
CA ALA A 165 4.34 -16.75 8.16
C ALA A 165 4.53 -16.18 6.73
N ALA A 166 5.54 -15.33 6.53
CA ALA A 166 5.87 -14.76 5.22
C ALA A 166 6.33 -15.81 4.21
N GLU A 167 7.04 -16.86 4.65
CA GLU A 167 7.47 -17.97 3.79
C GLU A 167 6.28 -18.63 3.06
N ASN A 168 5.12 -18.70 3.70
CA ASN A 168 3.92 -19.33 3.14
C ASN A 168 3.24 -18.48 2.06
N ILE A 169 3.40 -17.16 2.08
CA ILE A 169 2.80 -16.24 1.09
C ILE A 169 3.79 -15.77 0.01
N SER A 170 5.08 -16.03 0.21
CA SER A 170 6.13 -15.67 -0.75
C SER A 170 6.33 -16.74 -1.84
N ALA A 171 5.67 -17.89 -1.70
CA ALA A 171 5.80 -19.05 -2.59
C ALA A 171 4.74 -19.11 -3.70
N HIS A 172 4.04 -18.01 -3.99
CA HIS A 172 3.02 -17.91 -5.04
C HIS A 172 3.44 -16.92 -6.12
#